data_AF-A0A227JC97-F1
#
_entry.id   AF-A0A227JC97-F1
#
_cell.length_a   1.000
_cell.length_b   1.000
_cell.length_c   1.000
_cell.angle_alpha   90.00
_cell.angle_beta   90.00
_cell.angle_gamma   90.00
#
_symmetry.space_group_name_H-M   'P 1'
#
loop_
_entity.id
_entity.type
_entity.pdbx_description
1 polymer ?
#
loop_
_entity_poly.entity_id
_entity_poly.type
_entity_poly.pdbx_seq_one_letter_code
_entity_poly.pdbx_strand_id
1 'polypeptide(L)'
;KTLEDAQLLANTVVIVTSNHGSEFNETNTNSWGANSNYSRYQLQVPMVIHWPGMMAGEFNHSTSHLDLSVTLLQDMLGVSSNPYDYSSGRNLFDESRRRWILAGDTRELALITNNQTTVIDKFGNYKLYDENYKRMRDETPKLPVLMQGLTELQRFYSKSE
;
A
#
# COMPACT_ATOMS: atom_id res chain seq x y z
N LYS A 1 -4.09 28.00 1.36
CA LYS A 1 -3.88 29.43 1.68
C LYS A 1 -2.56 29.94 1.15
N THR A 2 -1.39 29.74 1.79
CA THR A 2 -0.13 30.33 1.27
C THR A 2 0.20 29.99 -0.20
N LEU A 3 0.00 28.74 -0.65
CA LEU A 3 0.19 28.35 -2.06
C LEU A 3 -0.81 29.02 -3.02
N GLU A 4 -2.03 29.29 -2.56
CA GLU A 4 -3.08 29.99 -3.32
C GLU A 4 -2.78 31.48 -3.37
N ASP A 5 -2.46 32.08 -2.23
CA ASP A 5 -2.14 33.50 -2.07
C ASP A 5 -0.91 33.88 -2.92
N ALA A 6 0.06 32.96 -3.03
CA ALA A 6 1.24 33.11 -3.88
C ALA A 6 1.00 32.73 -5.35
N GLN A 7 -0.21 32.34 -5.74
CA GLN A 7 -0.58 31.90 -7.09
C GLN A 7 0.24 30.72 -7.64
N LEU A 8 0.81 29.90 -6.75
CA LEU A 8 1.64 28.74 -7.12
C LEU A 8 0.83 27.46 -7.29
N LEU A 9 -0.38 27.40 -6.73
CA LEU A 9 -1.21 26.20 -6.72
C LEU A 9 -1.51 25.67 -8.13
N ALA A 10 -1.66 26.55 -9.12
CA ALA A 10 -1.96 26.17 -10.50
C ALA A 10 -0.82 25.36 -11.18
N ASN A 11 0.39 25.37 -10.64
CA ASN A 11 1.55 24.64 -11.18
C ASN A 11 2.25 23.78 -10.12
N THR A 12 1.53 23.43 -9.04
CA THR A 12 2.08 22.63 -7.95
C THR A 12 1.22 21.39 -7.77
N VAL A 13 1.83 20.21 -7.78
CA VAL A 13 1.18 18.99 -7.29
C VAL A 13 1.20 19.03 -5.76
N VAL A 14 0.02 18.95 -5.12
CA VAL A 14 -0.11 18.91 -3.66
C VAL A 14 -0.69 17.57 -3.25
N ILE A 15 0.05 16.84 -2.42
CA ILE A 15 -0.36 15.54 -1.89
C ILE A 15 -0.48 15.65 -0.38
N VAL A 16 -1.64 15.29 0.16
CA VAL A 16 -1.90 15.22 1.60
C VAL A 16 -2.25 13.79 1.95
N THR A 17 -1.42 13.17 2.77
CA THR A 17 -1.59 11.79 3.26
C THR A 17 -0.99 11.64 4.65
N SER A 18 -1.13 10.45 5.24
CA SER A 18 -0.44 10.03 6.45
C SER A 18 0.46 8.82 6.14
N ASN A 19 1.52 8.61 6.91
CA ASN A 19 2.36 7.41 6.78
C ASN A 19 1.65 6.15 7.34
N HIS A 20 0.71 6.32 8.26
CA HIS A 20 -0.08 5.24 8.85
C HIS A 20 -1.45 5.73 9.33
N GLY A 21 -2.39 4.79 9.49
CA GLY A 21 -3.61 5.00 10.27
C GLY A 21 -3.34 4.91 11.78
N SER A 22 -4.35 5.16 12.60
CA SER A 22 -4.26 4.97 14.06
C SER A 22 -5.49 4.22 14.53
N GLU A 23 -5.27 3.06 15.14
CA GLU A 23 -6.29 2.21 15.70
C GLU A 23 -6.60 2.60 17.15
N PHE A 24 -7.88 2.61 17.50
CA PHE A 24 -8.42 2.81 18.85
C PHE A 24 -9.15 1.56 19.34
N ASN A 25 -8.55 0.39 19.06
CA ASN A 25 -9.06 -0.94 19.36
C ASN A 25 -10.36 -1.33 18.62
N GLU A 26 -10.60 -0.80 17.42
CA GLU A 26 -11.74 -1.19 16.59
C GLU A 26 -11.72 -2.68 16.23
N THR A 27 -10.53 -3.30 16.15
CA THR A 27 -10.40 -4.74 15.88
C THR A 27 -10.73 -5.61 17.11
N ASN A 28 -10.92 -5.04 18.30
CA ASN A 28 -11.09 -5.77 19.55
C ASN A 28 -9.97 -6.81 19.78
N THR A 29 -8.73 -6.46 19.45
CA THR A 29 -7.54 -7.31 19.70
C THR A 29 -6.60 -6.71 20.75
N ASN A 30 -7.06 -5.67 21.46
CA ASN A 30 -6.28 -4.89 22.40
C ASN A 30 -5.08 -4.18 21.75
N SER A 31 -5.23 -3.80 20.47
CA SER A 31 -4.27 -3.02 19.70
C SER A 31 -4.68 -1.55 19.68
N TRP A 32 -3.69 -0.68 19.86
CA TRP A 32 -3.85 0.78 19.93
C TRP A 32 -2.69 1.46 19.19
N GLY A 33 -2.98 2.57 18.53
CA GLY A 33 -2.00 3.33 17.76
C GLY A 33 -1.70 2.68 16.40
N ALA A 34 -0.42 2.60 16.05
CA ALA A 34 0.04 2.10 14.75
C ALA A 34 1.25 1.15 14.92
N ASN A 35 1.69 0.54 13.82
CA ASN A 35 2.92 -0.27 13.75
C ASN A 35 2.90 -1.55 14.62
N SER A 36 1.71 -2.02 15.01
CA SER A 36 1.56 -3.29 15.74
C SER A 36 0.85 -4.36 14.92
N ASN A 37 0.10 -3.97 13.90
CA ASN A 37 -0.62 -4.89 13.04
C ASN A 37 -0.89 -4.31 11.63
N TYR A 38 -1.51 -5.12 10.77
CA TYR A 38 -1.87 -4.78 9.39
C TYR A 38 -3.38 -4.64 9.19
N SER A 39 -4.11 -4.25 10.23
CA SER A 39 -5.53 -3.97 10.12
C SER A 39 -5.77 -2.74 9.25
N ARG A 40 -6.97 -2.64 8.68
CA ARG A 40 -7.39 -1.45 7.93
C ARG A 40 -7.20 -0.17 8.76
N TYR A 41 -7.44 -0.22 10.07
CA TYR A 41 -7.34 0.95 10.96
C TYR A 41 -5.90 1.46 11.15
N GLN A 42 -4.89 0.59 11.06
CA GLN A 42 -3.47 1.00 11.11
C GLN A 42 -2.88 1.34 9.74
N LEU A 43 -3.49 0.88 8.65
CA LEU A 43 -2.93 1.02 7.30
C LEU A 43 -3.65 2.04 6.41
N GLN A 44 -4.98 2.15 6.52
CA GLN A 44 -5.75 3.05 5.68
C GLN A 44 -5.55 4.49 6.13
N VAL A 45 -5.23 5.35 5.16
CA VAL A 45 -4.99 6.78 5.37
C VAL A 45 -5.80 7.60 4.37
N PRO A 46 -6.15 8.85 4.70
CA PRO A 46 -6.62 9.79 3.70
C PRO A 46 -5.54 9.99 2.64
N MET A 47 -5.93 10.06 1.36
CA MET A 47 -5.05 10.44 0.26
C MET A 47 -5.80 11.48 -0.58
N VAL A 48 -5.38 12.73 -0.48
CA VAL A 48 -5.95 13.85 -1.24
C VAL A 48 -4.86 14.41 -2.12
N ILE A 49 -5.11 14.45 -3.43
CA ILE A 49 -4.15 14.91 -4.43
C ILE A 49 -4.77 16.04 -5.24
N HIS A 50 -4.14 17.20 -5.20
CA HIS A 50 -4.36 18.25 -6.18
C HIS A 50 -3.29 18.13 -7.26
N TRP A 51 -3.73 17.88 -8.49
CA TRP A 51 -2.85 17.70 -9.65
C TRP A 51 -3.24 18.68 -10.75
N PRO A 52 -2.35 19.63 -11.14
CA PRO A 52 -2.63 20.59 -12.20
C PRO A 52 -3.09 19.94 -13.50
N GLY A 53 -4.21 20.40 -14.05
CA GLY A 53 -4.76 19.90 -15.32
C GLY A 53 -5.59 18.62 -15.21
N MET A 54 -5.70 17.99 -14.03
CA MET A 54 -6.61 16.87 -13.81
C MET A 54 -7.98 17.37 -13.31
N MET A 55 -9.04 16.70 -13.75
CA MET A 55 -10.38 16.92 -13.23
C MET A 55 -10.53 16.29 -11.85
N ALA A 56 -11.37 16.88 -11.00
CA ALA A 56 -11.72 16.29 -9.72
C ALA A 56 -12.42 14.94 -9.93
N GLY A 57 -12.06 13.96 -9.13
CA GLY A 57 -12.61 12.61 -9.17
C GLY A 57 -12.31 11.84 -7.88
N GLU A 58 -13.09 10.79 -7.65
CA GLU A 58 -12.91 9.87 -6.53
C GLU A 58 -12.47 8.50 -7.04
N PHE A 59 -11.37 7.99 -6.49
CA PHE A 59 -10.82 6.69 -6.83
C PHE A 59 -11.07 5.72 -5.66
N ASN A 60 -11.87 4.69 -5.90
CA ASN A 60 -12.30 3.73 -4.89
C ASN A 60 -11.54 2.40 -4.95
N HIS A 61 -10.63 2.23 -5.92
CA HIS A 61 -9.79 1.05 -6.01
C HIS A 61 -8.68 1.06 -4.96
N SER A 62 -8.18 -0.13 -4.66
CA SER A 62 -7.17 -0.33 -3.62
C SER A 62 -5.79 0.18 -4.05
N THR A 63 -5.26 1.17 -3.32
CA THR A 63 -3.94 1.78 -3.53
C THR A 63 -3.02 1.63 -2.31
N SER A 64 -1.75 1.94 -2.50
CA SER A 64 -0.68 1.90 -1.49
C SER A 64 0.28 3.06 -1.66
N HIS A 65 1.07 3.38 -0.65
CA HIS A 65 2.14 4.37 -0.79
C HIS A 65 3.19 4.01 -1.85
N LEU A 66 3.34 2.72 -2.18
CA LEU A 66 4.23 2.29 -3.28
C LEU A 66 3.72 2.72 -4.65
N ASP A 67 2.42 2.98 -4.77
CA ASP A 67 1.80 3.46 -6.02
C ASP A 67 2.09 4.96 -6.23
N LEU A 68 2.23 5.72 -5.14
CA LEU A 68 2.55 7.15 -5.21
C LEU A 68 3.91 7.40 -5.85
N SER A 69 4.93 6.60 -5.52
CA SER A 69 6.26 6.76 -6.12
C SER A 69 6.25 6.51 -7.63
N VAL A 70 5.49 5.51 -8.08
CA VAL A 70 5.31 5.20 -9.51
C VAL A 70 4.60 6.35 -10.22
N THR A 71 3.53 6.87 -9.62
CA THR A 71 2.75 7.99 -10.19
C THR A 71 3.61 9.24 -10.38
N LEU A 72 4.42 9.60 -9.38
CA LEU A 72 5.34 10.73 -9.48
C LEU A 72 6.43 10.49 -10.54
N LEU A 73 7.01 9.30 -10.59
CA LEU A 73 8.06 9.00 -11.57
C LEU A 73 7.53 9.02 -13.00
N GLN A 74 6.35 8.44 -13.24
CA GLN A 74 5.76 8.39 -14.58
C GLN A 74 5.16 9.73 -14.99
N ASP A 75 4.20 10.25 -14.23
CA ASP A 75 3.35 11.35 -14.70
C ASP A 75 3.95 12.73 -14.44
N MET A 76 4.81 12.87 -13.41
CA MET A 76 5.48 14.14 -13.10
C MET A 76 6.90 14.20 -13.68
N LEU A 77 7.66 13.11 -13.62
CA LEU A 77 9.08 13.10 -14.03
C LEU A 77 9.32 12.47 -15.42
N GLY A 78 8.30 11.90 -16.06
CA GLY A 78 8.40 11.35 -17.41
C GLY A 78 9.25 10.08 -17.52
N VAL A 79 9.39 9.31 -16.44
CA VAL A 79 10.13 8.04 -16.44
C VAL A 79 9.36 6.99 -17.24
N SER A 80 10.01 6.42 -18.26
CA SER A 80 9.43 5.41 -19.15
C SER A 80 9.81 3.96 -18.82
N SER A 81 10.74 3.76 -17.88
CA SER A 81 11.12 2.42 -17.40
C SER A 81 9.93 1.68 -16.81
N ASN A 82 9.95 0.35 -16.87
CA ASN A 82 8.89 -0.48 -16.29
C ASN A 82 8.84 -0.26 -14.76
N PRO A 83 7.68 0.07 -14.16
CA PRO A 83 7.52 0.16 -12.70
C PRO A 83 8.01 -1.07 -11.95
N TYR A 84 7.94 -2.25 -12.58
CA TYR A 84 8.47 -3.50 -12.05
C TYR A 84 9.99 -3.51 -11.85
N ASP A 85 10.73 -2.53 -12.38
CA ASP A 85 12.18 -2.46 -12.18
C ASP A 85 12.57 -1.60 -10.96
N TYR A 86 11.65 -0.78 -10.44
CA TYR A 86 11.98 0.20 -9.39
C TYR A 86 10.94 0.35 -8.25
N SER A 87 9.74 -0.22 -8.37
CA SER A 87 8.73 -0.20 -7.32
C SER A 87 7.96 -1.52 -7.25
N SER A 88 7.22 -1.77 -6.17
CA SER A 88 6.17 -2.81 -6.09
C SER A 88 4.76 -2.23 -6.22
N GLY A 89 4.65 -0.93 -6.50
CA GLY A 89 3.41 -0.26 -6.82
C GLY A 89 3.14 -0.18 -8.33
N ARG A 90 2.06 0.52 -8.66
CA ARG A 90 1.63 0.90 -10.01
C ARG A 90 1.20 2.37 -10.00
N ASN A 91 0.88 2.96 -11.15
CA ASN A 91 0.31 4.30 -11.18
C ASN A 91 -1.02 4.36 -10.38
N LEU A 92 -1.23 5.39 -9.57
CA LEU A 92 -2.43 5.58 -8.75
C LEU A 92 -3.70 5.69 -9.61
N PHE A 93 -3.60 6.22 -10.82
CA PHE A 93 -4.70 6.38 -11.76
C PHE A 93 -4.99 5.11 -12.58
N ASP A 94 -4.21 4.03 -12.38
CA ASP A 94 -4.54 2.72 -12.94
C ASP A 94 -5.62 2.03 -12.09
N GLU A 95 -6.85 2.05 -12.60
CA GLU A 95 -8.03 1.43 -11.99
C GLU A 95 -8.11 -0.10 -12.21
N SER A 96 -7.11 -0.70 -12.87
CA SER A 96 -7.12 -2.14 -13.11
C SER A 96 -7.13 -2.94 -11.81
N ARG A 97 -7.91 -4.02 -11.80
CA ARG A 97 -8.09 -4.85 -10.61
C ARG A 97 -6.75 -5.44 -10.15
N ARG A 98 -6.34 -5.13 -8.93
CA ARG A 98 -5.19 -5.79 -8.27
C ARG A 98 -5.62 -6.99 -7.43
N ARG A 99 -4.71 -7.95 -7.28
CA ARG A 99 -4.95 -9.14 -6.45
C ARG A 99 -4.76 -8.86 -4.97
N TRP A 100 -3.79 -8.02 -4.63
CA TRP A 100 -3.45 -7.65 -3.26
C TRP A 100 -2.66 -6.32 -3.24
N ILE A 101 -2.58 -5.72 -2.05
CA ILE A 101 -1.65 -4.64 -1.67
C ILE A 101 -0.56 -5.24 -0.77
N LEU A 102 0.66 -4.71 -0.88
CA LEU A 102 1.78 -5.04 -0.02
C LEU A 102 1.88 -4.05 1.14
N ALA A 103 2.06 -4.56 2.34
CA ALA A 103 2.57 -3.83 3.50
C ALA A 103 3.61 -4.69 4.21
N GLY A 104 4.41 -4.12 5.11
CA GLY A 104 5.39 -4.91 5.85
C GLY A 104 6.29 -4.05 6.73
N ASP A 105 7.00 -4.72 7.62
CA ASP A 105 8.06 -4.15 8.44
C ASP A 105 9.37 -4.93 8.23
N THR A 106 10.35 -4.73 9.11
CA THR A 106 11.63 -5.43 9.03
C THR A 106 11.55 -6.92 9.37
N ARG A 107 10.41 -7.44 9.84
CA ARG A 107 10.23 -8.82 10.34
C ARG A 107 9.25 -9.62 9.50
N GLU A 108 8.20 -8.99 9.02
CA GLU A 108 7.11 -9.67 8.32
C GLU A 108 6.53 -8.85 7.17
N LEU A 109 5.93 -9.56 6.23
CA LEU A 109 5.25 -9.05 5.05
C LEU A 109 3.76 -9.33 5.17
N ALA A 110 2.91 -8.37 4.80
CA ALA A 110 1.47 -8.53 4.71
C ALA A 110 0.98 -8.37 3.27
N LEU A 111 0.26 -9.39 2.79
CA LEU A 111 -0.49 -9.38 1.54
C LEU A 111 -1.97 -9.14 1.86
N ILE A 112 -2.47 -7.97 1.48
CA ILE A 112 -3.80 -7.50 1.84
C ILE A 112 -4.70 -7.62 0.63
N THR A 113 -5.74 -8.44 0.74
CA THR A 113 -6.83 -8.55 -0.23
C THR A 113 -8.08 -7.86 0.32
N ASN A 114 -9.15 -7.77 -0.47
CA ASN A 114 -10.39 -7.15 0.00
C ASN A 114 -11.00 -7.85 1.22
N ASN A 115 -10.74 -9.15 1.41
CA ASN A 115 -11.44 -9.97 2.40
C ASN A 115 -10.50 -10.59 3.44
N GLN A 116 -9.19 -10.62 3.17
CA GLN A 116 -8.21 -11.32 3.99
C GLN A 116 -6.85 -10.63 3.96
N THR A 117 -6.14 -10.69 5.08
CA THR A 117 -4.73 -10.29 5.20
C THR A 117 -3.89 -11.53 5.51
N THR A 118 -2.91 -11.82 4.67
CA THR A 118 -1.92 -12.88 4.88
C THR A 118 -0.61 -12.26 5.34
N VAL A 119 -0.21 -12.53 6.58
CA VAL A 119 1.07 -12.08 7.15
C VAL A 119 2.07 -13.23 7.08
N ILE A 120 3.26 -12.99 6.55
CA ILE A 120 4.32 -13.99 6.33
C ILE A 120 5.60 -13.46 6.99
N ASP A 121 6.22 -14.27 7.85
CA ASP A 121 7.52 -13.94 8.42
C ASP A 121 8.68 -14.39 7.51
N LYS A 122 9.92 -13.99 7.86
CA LYS A 122 11.13 -14.38 7.12
C LYS A 122 11.41 -15.89 7.09
N PHE A 123 10.78 -16.66 7.97
CA PHE A 123 10.93 -18.12 8.04
C PHE A 123 9.85 -18.86 7.23
N GLY A 124 8.94 -18.12 6.59
CA GLY A 124 7.84 -18.69 5.82
C GLY A 124 6.64 -19.12 6.66
N ASN A 125 6.63 -18.83 7.97
CA ASN A 125 5.42 -19.02 8.76
C ASN A 125 4.41 -17.96 8.36
N TYR A 126 3.13 -18.34 8.34
CA TYR A 126 2.06 -17.43 7.96
C TYR A 126 0.98 -17.32 9.05
N LYS A 127 0.26 -16.20 9.01
CA LYS A 127 -0.97 -15.97 9.77
C LYS A 127 -1.99 -15.37 8.82
N LEU A 128 -3.22 -15.87 8.89
CA LEU A 128 -4.33 -15.36 8.11
C LEU A 128 -5.29 -14.60 9.02
N TYR A 129 -5.77 -13.47 8.52
CA TYR A 129 -6.72 -12.59 9.20
C TYR A 129 -7.88 -12.25 8.28
N ASP A 130 -9.08 -12.15 8.83
CA ASP A 130 -10.26 -11.65 8.11
C ASP A 130 -10.25 -10.11 7.96
N GLU A 131 -11.30 -9.56 7.36
CA GLU A 131 -11.49 -8.11 7.17
C GLU A 131 -11.51 -7.29 8.48
N ASN A 132 -11.88 -7.91 9.59
CA ASN A 132 -11.91 -7.30 10.94
C ASN A 132 -10.61 -7.58 11.71
N TYR A 133 -9.59 -8.09 11.02
CA TYR A 133 -8.30 -8.46 11.58
C TYR A 133 -8.37 -9.55 12.68
N LYS A 134 -9.36 -10.43 12.60
CA LYS A 134 -9.45 -11.62 13.47
C LYS A 134 -8.71 -12.79 12.85
N ARG A 135 -7.94 -13.49 13.69
CA ARG A 135 -7.09 -14.60 13.25
C ARG A 135 -7.93 -15.80 12.83
N MET A 136 -7.77 -16.23 11.57
CA MET A 136 -8.36 -17.46 11.02
C MET A 136 -7.35 -18.60 11.18
N ARG A 137 -7.56 -19.46 12.18
CA ARG A 137 -6.59 -20.51 12.55
C ARG A 137 -6.68 -21.77 11.69
N ASP A 138 -7.88 -22.05 11.19
CA ASP A 138 -8.19 -23.29 10.46
C ASP A 138 -8.16 -23.10 8.94
N GLU A 139 -7.81 -21.89 8.49
CA GLU A 139 -7.69 -21.56 7.07
C GLU A 139 -6.23 -21.52 6.62
N THR A 140 -6.01 -21.99 5.40
CA THR A 140 -4.71 -21.90 4.73
C THR A 140 -4.75 -20.82 3.66
N PRO A 141 -3.71 -19.97 3.56
CA PRO A 141 -3.63 -18.98 2.50
C PRO A 141 -3.50 -19.68 1.15
N LYS A 142 -4.04 -19.04 0.12
CA LYS A 142 -3.90 -19.53 -1.25
C LYS A 142 -2.42 -19.52 -1.62
N LEU A 143 -1.85 -20.70 -1.92
CA LEU A 143 -0.43 -20.85 -2.28
C LEU A 143 0.05 -19.85 -3.36
N PRO A 144 -0.72 -19.52 -4.42
CA PRO A 144 -0.32 -18.50 -5.38
C PRO A 144 -0.09 -17.10 -4.77
N VAL A 145 -0.83 -16.74 -3.72
CA VAL A 145 -0.69 -15.45 -3.02
C VAL A 145 0.61 -15.45 -2.22
N LEU A 146 0.89 -16.53 -1.47
CA LEU A 146 2.15 -16.70 -0.74
C LEU A 146 3.36 -16.60 -1.68
N MET A 147 3.36 -17.36 -2.78
CA MET A 147 4.47 -17.37 -3.73
C MET A 147 4.72 -15.99 -4.37
N GLN A 148 3.66 -15.22 -4.62
CA GLN A 148 3.77 -13.86 -5.12
C GLN A 148 4.44 -12.94 -4.10
N GLY A 149 4.05 -13.00 -2.82
CA GLY A 149 4.70 -12.22 -1.77
C GLY A 149 6.18 -12.55 -1.61
N LEU A 150 6.53 -13.84 -1.64
CA LEU A 150 7.93 -14.29 -1.59
C LEU A 150 8.73 -13.81 -2.81
N THR A 151 8.13 -13.84 -4.00
CA THR A 151 8.79 -13.34 -5.23
C THR A 151 9.05 -11.84 -5.15
N GLU A 152 8.07 -11.06 -4.67
CA GLU A 152 8.24 -9.62 -4.48
C GLU A 152 9.32 -9.28 -3.47
N LEU A 153 9.43 -10.04 -2.37
CA LEU A 153 10.51 -9.84 -1.39
C LEU A 153 11.89 -10.01 -2.00
N GLN A 154 12.06 -10.92 -2.96
CA GLN A 154 13.36 -11.23 -3.55
C GLN A 154 13.72 -10.34 -4.75
N ARG A 155 12.75 -9.65 -5.35
CA ARG A 155 12.92 -8.96 -6.64
C ARG A 155 14.02 -7.90 -6.64
N PHE A 156 14.19 -7.17 -5.54
CA PHE A 156 15.18 -6.11 -5.42
C PHE A 156 16.49 -6.55 -4.75
N TYR A 157 16.59 -7.79 -4.29
CA TYR A 157 17.86 -8.31 -3.78
C TYR A 157 18.75 -8.66 -4.96
N SER A 158 20.00 -8.19 -4.93
CA SER A 158 21.02 -8.73 -5.81
C SER A 158 21.22 -10.20 -5.46
N LYS A 159 21.25 -11.07 -6.47
CA LYS A 159 21.83 -12.40 -6.28
C LYS A 159 23.29 -12.14 -5.92
N SER A 160 23.68 -12.44 -4.69
CA SER A 160 25.10 -12.54 -4.34
C SER A 160 25.72 -13.56 -5.28
N GLU A 161 26.68 -13.13 -6.10
CA GLU A 161 27.57 -14.04 -6.83
C GLU A 161 28.38 -14.91 -5.86
#